data_AF-A0A537CEQ5-F1
#
_entry.id   AF-A0A537CEQ5-F1
#
_cell.length_a   1.000
_cell.length_b   1.000
_cell.length_c   1.000
_cell.angle_alpha   90.00
_cell.angle_beta   90.00
_cell.angle_gamma   90.00
#
_symmetry.space_group_name_H-M   'P 1'
#
loop_
_entity.id
_entity.type
_entity.pdbx_description
1 polymer ?
#
loop_
_entity_poly.entity_id
_entity_poly.type
_entity_poly.pdbx_seq_one_letter_code
_entity_poly.pdbx_strand_id
1 'polypeptide(L)'
;MALSDTDLFTAFTTPVVDGNGNVYVTWCDYGTFTSFGPVTCKVRSSPPGGASFGPPNTILSFMGQGTTLPYDTITLGFATEQFRTASVPWLAADTSSTPSAGNLYFTIQACTSGGYLGSPLLGADNPGNCGLSSILFTASPDRGATWSSPIVLSKPAVNTQPYVTVDPTTGNIFVVYYTTQFDSFNHRIDVVASKSTNGGSSFHQSRITSASNEPDSDPNMFFYASANGGSWTVPQYGDYFQAAAQGGKLWVLFTANYVVEQGTFQTDPFLAAVTL
;
A
#
# COMPACT_ATOMS: atom_id res chain seq x y z
N MET A 1 2.77 -25.06 12.87
CA MET A 1 3.06 -24.81 11.44
C MET A 1 3.12 -23.31 11.26
N ALA A 2 4.13 -22.78 10.56
CA ALA A 2 4.14 -21.37 10.17
C ALA A 2 3.32 -21.18 8.87
N LEU A 3 2.50 -20.12 8.79
CA LEU A 3 1.73 -19.83 7.56
C LEU A 3 2.64 -19.47 6.37
N SER A 4 3.80 -18.90 6.64
CA SER A 4 4.81 -18.52 5.66
C SER A 4 5.55 -19.70 5.02
N ASP A 5 5.35 -20.93 5.52
CA ASP A 5 6.10 -22.12 5.09
C ASP A 5 7.62 -21.94 5.22
N THR A 6 8.32 -21.90 4.08
CA THR A 6 9.77 -21.74 3.97
C THR A 6 10.21 -20.29 3.75
N ASP A 7 9.29 -19.33 3.65
CA ASP A 7 9.63 -17.93 3.43
C ASP A 7 10.37 -17.37 4.65
N LEU A 8 11.53 -16.75 4.41
CA LEU A 8 12.46 -16.36 5.47
C LEU A 8 12.31 -14.89 5.89
N PHE A 9 11.86 -14.01 5.00
CA PHE A 9 11.80 -12.57 5.22
C PHE A 9 10.37 -12.06 5.09
N THR A 10 9.45 -12.78 5.74
CA THR A 10 8.03 -12.45 5.74
C THR A 10 7.73 -11.26 6.63
N ALA A 11 7.01 -10.28 6.09
CA ALA A 11 6.53 -9.15 6.83
C ALA A 11 5.10 -8.75 6.39
N PHE A 12 4.51 -7.86 7.19
CA PHE A 12 3.22 -7.20 6.91
C PHE A 12 2.08 -8.19 6.63
N THR A 13 1.88 -9.12 7.56
CA THR A 13 0.81 -10.10 7.47
C THR A 13 -0.55 -9.45 7.72
N THR A 14 -1.51 -9.61 6.81
CA THR A 14 -2.88 -9.11 7.00
C THR A 14 -3.91 -10.24 6.89
N PRO A 15 -4.66 -10.55 7.96
CA PRO A 15 -5.77 -11.49 7.90
C PRO A 15 -7.08 -10.81 7.49
N VAL A 16 -7.89 -11.49 6.68
CA VAL A 16 -9.29 -11.10 6.37
C VAL A 16 -10.21 -12.29 6.40
N VAL A 17 -11.52 -12.03 6.55
CA VAL A 17 -12.57 -13.06 6.60
C VAL A 17 -13.67 -12.69 5.61
N ASP A 18 -14.10 -13.64 4.77
CA ASP A 18 -15.23 -13.42 3.84
C ASP A 18 -16.60 -13.62 4.53
N GLY A 19 -17.68 -13.36 3.79
CA GLY A 19 -19.05 -13.51 4.29
C GLY A 19 -19.45 -14.96 4.66
N ASN A 20 -18.66 -15.96 4.25
CA ASN A 20 -18.87 -17.36 4.60
C ASN A 20 -18.03 -17.80 5.81
N GLY A 21 -17.22 -16.90 6.36
CA GLY A 21 -16.30 -17.18 7.47
C GLY A 21 -14.96 -17.76 7.05
N ASN A 22 -14.67 -17.93 5.75
CA ASN A 22 -13.37 -18.37 5.26
C ASN A 22 -12.31 -17.35 5.65
N VAL A 23 -11.14 -17.82 6.09
CA VAL A 23 -10.04 -16.96 6.54
C VAL A 23 -8.96 -16.91 5.46
N TYR A 24 -8.48 -15.71 5.17
CA TYR A 24 -7.38 -15.48 4.24
C TYR A 24 -6.28 -14.73 4.96
N VAL A 25 -5.03 -15.19 4.80
CA VAL A 25 -3.87 -14.53 5.39
C VAL A 25 -2.89 -14.25 4.28
N THR A 26 -2.58 -12.97 4.05
CA THR A 26 -1.57 -12.54 3.09
C THR A 26 -0.31 -12.06 3.80
N TRP A 27 0.84 -12.18 3.14
CA TRP A 27 2.12 -11.60 3.52
C TRP A 27 2.95 -11.35 2.25
N CYS A 28 4.06 -10.64 2.37
CA CYS A 28 5.11 -10.67 1.36
C CYS A 28 6.42 -11.16 1.96
N ASP A 29 7.14 -11.99 1.21
CA ASP A 29 8.54 -12.32 1.46
C ASP A 29 9.40 -11.30 0.72
N TYR A 30 10.18 -10.50 1.45
CA TYR A 30 10.95 -9.38 0.90
C TYR A 30 12.35 -9.78 0.40
N GLY A 31 12.67 -11.07 0.40
CA GLY A 31 13.99 -11.56 0.02
C GLY A 31 15.07 -11.18 1.04
N THR A 32 16.34 -11.38 0.71
CA THR A 32 17.43 -11.23 1.68
C THR A 32 17.77 -9.77 1.99
N PHE A 33 18.35 -9.51 3.16
CA PHE A 33 18.78 -8.16 3.57
C PHE A 33 19.85 -7.54 2.66
N THR A 34 20.55 -8.34 1.83
CA THR A 34 21.62 -7.86 0.94
C THR A 34 21.17 -7.63 -0.49
N SER A 35 20.11 -8.31 -0.94
CA SER A 35 19.58 -8.20 -2.31
C SER A 35 18.20 -7.53 -2.38
N PHE A 36 17.47 -7.47 -1.27
CA PHE A 36 16.08 -6.99 -1.14
C PHE A 36 15.08 -7.56 -2.16
N GLY A 37 15.39 -8.71 -2.77
CA GLY A 37 14.51 -9.36 -3.74
C GLY A 37 14.95 -10.79 -4.09
N PRO A 38 14.10 -11.54 -4.83
CA PRO A 38 12.79 -11.14 -5.34
C PRO A 38 11.72 -11.01 -4.24
N VAL A 39 10.81 -10.06 -4.39
CA VAL A 39 9.67 -9.89 -3.48
C VAL A 39 8.51 -10.72 -4.00
N THR A 40 7.93 -11.54 -3.12
CA THR A 40 6.77 -12.37 -3.48
C THR A 40 5.68 -12.22 -2.43
N CYS A 41 4.54 -11.67 -2.84
CA CYS A 41 3.35 -11.57 -2.01
C CYS A 41 2.48 -12.80 -2.21
N LYS A 42 2.03 -13.42 -1.12
CA LYS A 42 1.33 -14.71 -1.11
C LYS A 42 0.11 -14.65 -0.20
N VAL A 43 -0.86 -15.50 -0.48
CA VAL A 43 -2.04 -15.74 0.35
C VAL A 43 -2.15 -17.21 0.70
N ARG A 44 -2.65 -17.50 1.90
CA ARG A 44 -3.25 -18.80 2.24
C ARG A 44 -4.72 -18.62 2.58
N SER A 45 -5.52 -19.58 2.16
CA SER A 45 -6.93 -19.67 2.50
C SER A 45 -7.19 -20.80 3.50
N SER A 46 -8.22 -20.61 4.30
CA SER A 46 -8.73 -21.57 5.27
C SER A 46 -10.26 -21.68 5.14
N PRO A 47 -10.85 -22.87 5.32
CA PRO A 47 -12.28 -23.02 5.51
C PRO A 47 -12.79 -22.19 6.71
N PRO A 48 -14.12 -22.12 6.92
CA PRO A 48 -14.69 -21.27 7.94
C PRO A 48 -14.11 -21.52 9.33
N GLY A 49 -13.70 -20.43 10.00
CA GLY A 49 -13.15 -20.48 11.36
C GLY A 49 -11.64 -20.74 11.46
N GLY A 50 -10.90 -20.81 10.35
CA GLY A 50 -9.43 -20.83 10.41
C GLY A 50 -8.83 -22.19 10.84
N ALA A 51 -9.60 -23.28 10.75
CA ALA A 51 -9.23 -24.58 11.33
C ALA A 51 -8.02 -25.25 10.64
N SER A 52 -7.82 -25.00 9.35
CA SER A 52 -6.69 -25.50 8.57
C SER A 52 -6.39 -24.61 7.37
N PHE A 53 -5.12 -24.42 7.02
CA PHE A 53 -4.72 -23.60 5.88
C PHE A 53 -4.22 -24.46 4.74
N GLY A 54 -4.67 -24.15 3.52
CA GLY A 54 -4.15 -24.74 2.28
C GLY A 54 -2.70 -24.33 1.99
N PRO A 55 -2.14 -24.79 0.86
CA PRO A 55 -0.83 -24.32 0.40
C PRO A 55 -0.84 -22.81 0.10
N PRO A 56 0.31 -22.14 0.14
CA PRO A 56 0.40 -20.73 -0.25
C PRO A 56 0.24 -20.57 -1.77
N ASN A 57 -0.53 -19.56 -2.18
CA ASN A 57 -0.65 -19.13 -3.58
C ASN A 57 0.02 -17.77 -3.75
N THR A 58 0.78 -17.59 -4.83
CA THR A 58 1.39 -16.29 -5.17
C THR A 58 0.34 -15.34 -5.71
N ILE A 59 0.29 -14.14 -5.13
CA ILE A 59 -0.56 -13.02 -5.57
C ILE A 59 0.17 -12.22 -6.64
N LEU A 60 1.39 -11.77 -6.33
CA LEU A 60 2.20 -10.90 -7.17
C LEU A 60 3.67 -11.06 -6.78
N SER A 61 4.59 -10.94 -7.74
CA SER A 61 6.02 -10.84 -7.47
C SER A 61 6.67 -9.71 -8.27
N PHE A 62 7.70 -9.11 -7.71
CA PHE A 62 8.46 -8.03 -8.33
C PHE A 62 9.90 -7.99 -7.83
N MET A 63 10.71 -7.17 -8.47
CA MET A 63 12.15 -7.02 -8.24
C MET A 63 12.97 -8.26 -8.68
N GLY A 64 13.47 -8.21 -9.91
CA GLY A 64 14.42 -9.20 -10.43
C GLY A 64 13.83 -10.19 -11.43
N GLN A 65 14.72 -10.87 -12.15
CA GLN A 65 14.37 -11.78 -13.23
C GLN A 65 13.45 -12.91 -12.75
N GLY A 66 12.42 -13.22 -13.54
CA GLY A 66 11.46 -14.29 -13.24
C GLY A 66 10.30 -13.87 -12.33
N THR A 67 10.25 -12.61 -11.90
CA THR A 67 9.09 -12.05 -11.20
C THR A 67 8.07 -11.46 -12.19
N THR A 68 6.83 -11.19 -11.73
CA THR A 68 5.77 -10.57 -12.56
C THR A 68 6.16 -9.18 -13.03
N LEU A 69 6.81 -8.39 -12.17
CA LEU A 69 7.28 -7.03 -12.46
C LEU A 69 8.80 -6.93 -12.19
N PRO A 70 9.64 -7.40 -13.12
CA PRO A 70 11.08 -7.57 -12.88
C PRO A 70 11.86 -6.25 -12.72
N TYR A 71 11.30 -5.14 -13.21
CA TYR A 71 11.93 -3.82 -13.18
C TYR A 71 11.43 -2.94 -12.03
N ASP A 72 10.37 -3.35 -11.34
CA ASP A 72 9.83 -2.60 -10.21
C ASP A 72 10.49 -3.08 -8.91
N THR A 73 10.69 -2.16 -7.96
CA THR A 73 11.37 -2.43 -6.68
C THR A 73 10.49 -2.05 -5.47
N ILE A 74 10.96 -2.27 -4.24
CA ILE A 74 10.20 -1.91 -3.03
C ILE A 74 10.29 -0.42 -2.73
N THR A 75 9.20 0.12 -2.18
CA THR A 75 9.13 1.49 -1.67
C THR A 75 9.45 1.52 -0.18
N LEU A 76 10.66 1.95 0.20
CA LEU A 76 11.05 2.18 1.61
C LEU A 76 11.10 3.66 2.02
N GLY A 77 11.09 4.59 1.06
CA GLY A 77 11.22 6.02 1.30
C GLY A 77 10.36 6.86 0.34
N PHE A 78 9.98 8.06 0.79
CA PHE A 78 9.43 9.10 -0.07
C PHE A 78 10.55 9.85 -0.78
N ALA A 79 10.26 10.38 -1.98
CA ALA A 79 11.18 11.26 -2.71
C ALA A 79 11.39 12.64 -2.06
N THR A 80 10.90 12.89 -0.84
CA THR A 80 10.97 14.21 -0.17
C THR A 80 12.06 14.30 0.88
N GLU A 81 12.98 13.33 0.95
CA GLU A 81 14.16 13.34 1.86
C GLU A 81 13.89 13.31 3.37
N GLN A 82 12.63 13.43 3.83
CA GLN A 82 12.37 13.57 5.27
C GLN A 82 11.59 12.42 5.89
N PHE A 83 11.04 11.49 5.11
CA PHE A 83 10.23 10.40 5.66
C PHE A 83 10.42 9.04 4.99
N ARG A 84 10.39 8.01 5.81
CA ARG A 84 10.28 6.61 5.36
C ARG A 84 8.85 6.12 5.39
N THR A 85 8.57 5.17 4.51
CA THR A 85 7.28 4.48 4.40
C THR A 85 7.51 2.98 4.35
N ALA A 86 6.53 2.20 4.82
CA ALA A 86 6.55 0.76 4.69
C ALA A 86 5.85 0.33 3.39
N SER A 87 6.45 -0.61 2.64
CA SER A 87 5.80 -1.30 1.52
C SER A 87 4.80 -2.33 2.03
N VAL A 88 3.63 -1.89 2.52
CA VAL A 88 2.64 -2.76 3.17
C VAL A 88 1.64 -3.31 2.14
N PRO A 89 1.53 -4.64 1.94
CA PRO A 89 0.41 -5.24 1.23
C PRO A 89 -0.88 -5.16 2.04
N TRP A 90 -2.00 -4.95 1.36
CA TRP A 90 -3.33 -5.06 1.94
C TRP A 90 -4.23 -5.96 1.11
N LEU A 91 -5.06 -6.74 1.81
CA LEU A 91 -6.06 -7.62 1.25
C LEU A 91 -7.43 -7.22 1.81
N ALA A 92 -8.47 -7.26 0.98
CA ALA A 92 -9.86 -7.22 1.38
C ALA A 92 -10.61 -8.42 0.82
N ALA A 93 -11.58 -8.93 1.57
CA ALA A 93 -12.55 -9.91 1.10
C ALA A 93 -13.89 -9.22 0.86
N ASP A 94 -14.52 -9.48 -0.29
CA ASP A 94 -15.87 -9.01 -0.56
C ASP A 94 -16.87 -9.75 0.33
N THR A 95 -17.42 -9.04 1.31
CA THR A 95 -18.43 -9.53 2.24
C THR A 95 -19.84 -9.09 1.84
N SER A 96 -19.99 -8.46 0.67
CA SER A 96 -21.29 -8.04 0.15
C SER A 96 -22.15 -9.22 -0.28
N SER A 97 -23.42 -8.94 -0.58
CA SER A 97 -24.35 -9.91 -1.17
C SER A 97 -24.43 -9.80 -2.70
N THR A 98 -23.44 -9.15 -3.33
CA THR A 98 -23.40 -8.97 -4.79
C THR A 98 -22.78 -10.18 -5.49
N PRO A 99 -22.80 -10.27 -6.84
CA PRO A 99 -22.16 -11.38 -7.55
C PRO A 99 -20.64 -11.51 -7.32
N SER A 100 -19.97 -10.48 -6.80
CA SER A 100 -18.55 -10.53 -6.44
C SER A 100 -18.29 -11.03 -5.01
N ALA A 101 -19.32 -11.41 -4.25
CA ALA A 101 -19.17 -11.93 -2.90
C ALA A 101 -18.14 -13.07 -2.82
N GLY A 102 -17.20 -12.96 -1.87
CA GLY A 102 -16.09 -13.89 -1.70
C GLY A 102 -14.88 -13.64 -2.61
N ASN A 103 -14.94 -12.68 -3.53
CA ASN A 103 -13.75 -12.21 -4.24
C ASN A 103 -12.76 -11.58 -3.27
N LEU A 104 -11.47 -11.70 -3.60
CA LEU A 104 -10.40 -11.04 -2.86
C LEU A 104 -9.80 -9.91 -3.68
N TYR A 105 -9.42 -8.84 -3.01
CA TYR A 105 -8.82 -7.66 -3.62
C TYR A 105 -7.54 -7.31 -2.90
N PHE A 106 -6.45 -7.23 -3.65
CA PHE A 106 -5.12 -6.98 -3.12
C PHE A 106 -4.56 -5.67 -3.68
N THR A 107 -3.87 -4.93 -2.82
CA THR A 107 -3.13 -3.74 -3.23
C THR A 107 -1.79 -3.63 -2.52
N ILE A 108 -0.81 -3.11 -3.25
CA ILE A 108 0.53 -2.81 -2.74
C ILE A 108 1.13 -1.67 -3.58
N GLN A 109 2.03 -0.89 -3.00
CA GLN A 109 2.86 0.02 -3.78
C GLN A 109 4.12 -0.67 -4.32
N ALA A 110 4.57 -0.23 -5.50
CA ALA A 110 5.87 -0.60 -6.05
C ALA A 110 6.61 0.64 -6.56
N CYS A 111 7.92 0.66 -6.37
CA CYS A 111 8.81 1.67 -6.90
C CYS A 111 8.99 1.43 -8.40
N THR A 112 8.67 2.42 -9.23
CA THR A 112 8.74 2.29 -10.71
C THR A 112 9.89 3.07 -11.32
N SER A 113 10.53 3.96 -10.55
CA SER A 113 11.78 4.60 -10.93
C SER A 113 12.62 4.91 -9.71
N GLY A 114 13.87 4.43 -9.69
CA GLY A 114 14.86 4.75 -8.67
C GLY A 114 15.67 6.02 -8.98
N GLY A 115 16.70 6.30 -8.18
CA GLY A 115 17.76 7.27 -8.52
C GLY A 115 17.67 8.66 -7.90
N TYR A 116 16.77 8.90 -6.94
CA TYR A 116 16.60 10.22 -6.32
C TYR A 116 17.86 10.69 -5.53
N LEU A 117 18.42 9.86 -4.66
CA LEU A 117 19.61 10.16 -3.84
C LEU A 117 20.98 10.05 -4.56
N GLY A 118 21.02 9.75 -5.86
CA GLY A 118 22.24 9.82 -6.69
C GLY A 118 23.53 9.16 -6.14
N SER A 119 23.46 8.26 -5.16
CA SER A 119 24.65 7.75 -4.47
C SER A 119 25.41 6.76 -5.35
N PRO A 120 26.72 6.94 -5.59
CA PRO A 120 27.53 5.94 -6.29
C PRO A 120 27.84 4.69 -5.43
N LEU A 121 27.55 4.74 -4.11
CA LEU A 121 27.76 3.61 -3.19
C LEU A 121 26.54 2.69 -3.06
N LEU A 122 25.35 3.19 -3.44
CA LEU A 122 24.08 2.47 -3.39
C LEU A 122 23.47 2.62 -4.78
N GLY A 123 23.43 1.54 -5.57
CA GLY A 123 23.04 1.60 -7.00
C GLY A 123 21.71 2.32 -7.25
N ALA A 124 21.45 2.69 -8.51
CA ALA A 124 20.20 3.32 -8.90
C ALA A 124 18.94 2.53 -8.47
N ASP A 125 19.09 1.21 -8.31
CA ASP A 125 18.09 0.26 -7.85
C ASP A 125 18.03 0.09 -6.31
N ASN A 126 18.64 1.00 -5.54
CA ASN A 126 18.60 0.90 -4.08
C ASN A 126 17.15 0.99 -3.59
N PRO A 127 16.62 -0.05 -2.93
CA PRO A 127 15.28 -0.04 -2.39
C PRO A 127 15.09 1.13 -1.41
N GLY A 128 14.02 1.89 -1.62
CA GLY A 128 13.76 3.11 -0.83
C GLY A 128 14.09 4.43 -1.51
N ASN A 129 14.75 4.42 -2.66
CA ASN A 129 15.14 5.64 -3.37
C ASN A 129 14.21 5.95 -4.57
N CYS A 130 12.90 5.97 -4.33
CA CYS A 130 11.90 6.04 -5.39
C CYS A 130 11.63 7.48 -5.82
N GLY A 131 11.95 7.82 -7.08
CA GLY A 131 11.49 9.06 -7.70
C GLY A 131 10.01 9.01 -8.10
N LEU A 132 9.51 7.82 -8.46
CA LEU A 132 8.10 7.53 -8.74
C LEU A 132 7.76 6.16 -8.17
N SER A 133 6.51 6.02 -7.73
CA SER A 133 5.96 4.75 -7.27
C SER A 133 4.50 4.62 -7.70
N SER A 134 4.07 3.38 -7.91
CA SER A 134 2.74 3.05 -8.38
C SER A 134 1.94 2.28 -7.34
N ILE A 135 0.64 2.51 -7.27
CA ILE A 135 -0.30 1.67 -6.51
C ILE A 135 -0.84 0.60 -7.44
N LEU A 136 -0.51 -0.64 -7.12
CA LEU A 136 -0.92 -1.82 -7.86
C LEU A 136 -2.20 -2.41 -7.26
N PHE A 137 -3.06 -2.94 -8.12
CA PHE A 137 -4.27 -3.66 -7.74
C PHE A 137 -4.36 -4.98 -8.51
N THR A 138 -4.74 -6.05 -7.82
CA THR A 138 -5.13 -7.32 -8.44
C THR A 138 -6.28 -7.95 -7.67
N ALA A 139 -7.08 -8.75 -8.36
CA ALA A 139 -8.25 -9.41 -7.80
C ALA A 139 -8.20 -10.92 -8.01
N SER A 140 -8.81 -11.66 -7.09
CA SER A 140 -9.01 -13.10 -7.19
C SER A 140 -10.50 -13.42 -7.12
N PRO A 141 -11.09 -14.02 -8.17
CA PRO A 141 -12.49 -14.43 -8.18
C PRO A 141 -12.72 -15.83 -7.56
N ASP A 142 -11.64 -16.52 -7.16
CA ASP A 142 -11.65 -17.93 -6.78
C ASP A 142 -10.95 -18.17 -5.44
N ARG A 143 -11.17 -17.26 -4.48
CA ARG A 143 -10.73 -17.39 -3.08
C ARG A 143 -9.20 -17.49 -2.93
N GLY A 144 -8.47 -16.74 -3.76
CA GLY A 144 -7.02 -16.63 -3.71
C GLY A 144 -6.28 -17.74 -4.43
N ALA A 145 -6.96 -18.55 -5.26
CA ALA A 145 -6.30 -19.60 -6.04
C ALA A 145 -5.63 -19.03 -7.30
N THR A 146 -6.27 -18.09 -7.98
CA THR A 146 -5.72 -17.35 -9.12
C THR A 146 -5.94 -15.85 -8.95
N TRP A 147 -5.09 -15.06 -9.63
CA TRP A 147 -5.06 -13.60 -9.54
C TRP A 147 -5.01 -12.98 -10.93
N SER A 148 -5.69 -11.85 -11.12
CA SER A 148 -5.62 -11.09 -12.36
C SER A 148 -4.24 -10.47 -12.56
N SER A 149 -3.89 -10.13 -13.80
CA SER A 149 -2.74 -9.26 -14.04
C SER A 149 -2.89 -7.95 -13.24
N PRO A 150 -1.82 -7.44 -12.62
CA PRO A 150 -1.89 -6.22 -11.83
C PRO A 150 -2.22 -5.01 -12.73
N ILE A 151 -3.07 -4.11 -12.25
CA ILE A 151 -3.33 -2.81 -12.87
C ILE A 151 -2.75 -1.70 -12.00
N VAL A 152 -2.31 -0.60 -12.63
CA VAL A 152 -1.83 0.60 -11.93
C VAL A 152 -3.01 1.54 -11.70
N LEU A 153 -3.29 1.86 -10.43
CA LEU A 153 -4.38 2.77 -10.03
C LEU A 153 -3.94 4.23 -9.89
N SER A 154 -2.65 4.47 -9.76
CA SER A 154 -2.09 5.79 -9.49
C SER A 154 -1.70 6.55 -10.75
N LYS A 155 -1.70 7.88 -10.65
CA LYS A 155 -1.06 8.75 -11.64
C LYS A 155 0.46 8.79 -11.41
N PRO A 156 1.27 9.21 -12.41
CA PRO A 156 2.71 9.42 -12.23
C PRO A 156 2.97 10.46 -11.13
N ALA A 157 3.43 9.98 -9.98
CA ALA A 157 3.75 10.74 -8.77
C ALA A 157 4.51 9.81 -7.79
N VAL A 158 4.79 10.30 -6.59
CA VAL A 158 5.13 9.43 -5.46
C VAL A 158 3.82 8.99 -4.83
N ASN A 159 3.57 7.69 -4.81
CA ASN A 159 2.36 7.08 -4.26
C ASN A 159 2.71 5.97 -3.26
N THR A 160 2.05 5.91 -2.11
CA THR A 160 2.39 4.92 -1.08
C THR A 160 1.23 4.56 -0.18
N GLN A 161 1.46 3.52 0.63
CA GLN A 161 0.56 3.03 1.68
C GLN A 161 -0.87 2.91 1.18
N PRO A 162 -1.11 2.09 0.16
CA PRO A 162 -2.47 1.86 -0.25
C PRO A 162 -3.22 1.12 0.85
N TYR A 163 -4.53 1.27 0.87
CA TYR A 163 -5.43 0.44 1.67
C TYR A 163 -6.66 0.13 0.83
N VAL A 164 -7.08 -1.13 0.82
CA VAL A 164 -8.26 -1.59 0.07
C VAL A 164 -9.38 -1.96 1.04
N THR A 165 -10.60 -1.53 0.71
CA THR A 165 -11.82 -1.89 1.44
C THR A 165 -12.97 -2.12 0.47
N VAL A 166 -13.96 -2.91 0.89
CA VAL A 166 -15.17 -3.19 0.12
C VAL A 166 -16.37 -2.78 0.95
N ASP A 167 -17.29 -2.03 0.37
CA ASP A 167 -18.56 -1.71 1.00
C ASP A 167 -19.45 -2.97 1.03
N PRO A 168 -19.76 -3.54 2.20
CA PRO A 168 -20.55 -4.77 2.31
C PRO A 168 -22.00 -4.57 1.85
N THR A 169 -22.48 -3.33 1.73
CA THR A 169 -23.84 -3.03 1.28
C THR A 169 -23.93 -3.01 -0.25
N THR A 170 -22.91 -2.44 -0.91
CA THR A 170 -22.96 -2.13 -2.35
C THR A 170 -22.03 -2.98 -3.21
N GLY A 171 -21.04 -3.65 -2.61
CA GLY A 171 -19.96 -4.32 -3.35
C GLY A 171 -18.96 -3.35 -3.99
N ASN A 172 -19.08 -2.04 -3.73
CA ASN A 172 -18.13 -1.05 -4.24
C ASN A 172 -16.78 -1.24 -3.57
N ILE A 173 -15.72 -1.24 -4.38
CA ILE A 173 -14.34 -1.37 -3.93
C ILE A 173 -13.73 0.02 -3.86
N PHE A 174 -12.99 0.29 -2.79
CA PHE A 174 -12.23 1.52 -2.63
C PHE A 174 -10.77 1.16 -2.36
N VAL A 175 -9.86 1.78 -3.12
CA VAL A 175 -8.43 1.79 -2.81
C VAL A 175 -8.03 3.23 -2.50
N VAL A 176 -7.65 3.49 -1.26
CA VAL A 176 -7.13 4.79 -0.81
C VAL A 176 -5.63 4.75 -0.73
N TYR A 177 -4.94 5.87 -0.94
CA TYR A 177 -3.49 5.97 -0.79
C TYR A 177 -3.04 7.42 -0.65
N TYR A 178 -1.81 7.60 -0.13
CA TYR A 178 -1.11 8.87 -0.20
C TYR A 178 -0.52 9.10 -1.58
N THR A 179 -0.56 10.33 -2.06
CA THR A 179 -0.02 10.72 -3.37
C THR A 179 0.51 12.14 -3.37
N THR A 180 1.55 12.40 -4.17
CA THR A 180 2.05 13.75 -4.44
C THR A 180 1.53 14.34 -5.75
N GLN A 181 0.57 13.70 -6.41
CA GLN A 181 0.13 14.06 -7.77
C GLN A 181 -0.45 15.48 -7.93
N PHE A 182 -0.72 16.19 -6.83
CA PHE A 182 -1.24 17.56 -6.84
C PHE A 182 -0.16 18.61 -6.56
N ASP A 183 1.10 18.19 -6.44
CA ASP A 183 2.24 19.06 -6.26
C ASP A 183 3.32 18.78 -7.30
N SER A 184 3.68 19.81 -8.06
CA SER A 184 4.64 19.70 -9.17
C SER A 184 6.05 19.34 -8.72
N PHE A 185 6.36 19.55 -7.44
CA PHE A 185 7.66 19.25 -6.86
C PHE A 185 7.71 17.88 -6.16
N ASN A 186 6.58 17.15 -6.12
CA ASN A 186 6.44 15.88 -5.41
C ASN A 186 6.76 15.96 -3.90
N HIS A 187 6.51 17.11 -3.28
CA HIS A 187 6.73 17.37 -1.85
C HIS A 187 5.45 17.19 -1.03
N ARG A 188 4.39 17.89 -1.43
CA ARG A 188 3.13 17.86 -0.67
C ARG A 188 2.38 16.56 -0.90
N ILE A 189 1.80 16.05 0.17
CA ILE A 189 1.06 14.79 0.16
C ILE A 189 -0.43 15.06 0.28
N ASP A 190 -1.20 14.34 -0.52
CA ASP A 190 -2.64 14.28 -0.47
C ASP A 190 -3.13 12.84 -0.27
N VAL A 191 -4.40 12.69 0.10
CA VAL A 191 -5.08 11.40 0.09
C VAL A 191 -6.06 11.37 -1.08
N VAL A 192 -6.06 10.27 -1.81
CA VAL A 192 -7.02 10.00 -2.88
C VAL A 192 -7.73 8.67 -2.64
N ALA A 193 -8.89 8.49 -3.27
CA ALA A 193 -9.63 7.24 -3.31
C ALA A 193 -9.94 6.86 -4.76
N SER A 194 -9.56 5.66 -5.17
CA SER A 194 -9.99 5.01 -6.40
C SER A 194 -11.16 4.10 -6.11
N LYS A 195 -12.33 4.37 -6.69
CA LYS A 195 -13.57 3.59 -6.52
C LYS A 195 -13.87 2.73 -7.74
N SER A 196 -14.21 1.47 -7.52
CA SER A 196 -14.76 0.57 -8.54
C SER A 196 -16.18 0.14 -8.17
N THR A 197 -17.07 0.14 -9.17
CA THR A 197 -18.46 -0.35 -9.06
C THR A 197 -18.70 -1.58 -9.94
N ASN A 198 -17.63 -2.20 -10.46
CA ASN A 198 -17.70 -3.31 -11.42
C ASN A 198 -16.70 -4.42 -11.07
N GLY A 199 -16.60 -4.74 -9.77
CA GLY A 199 -15.79 -5.86 -9.28
C GLY A 199 -14.28 -5.68 -9.48
N GLY A 200 -13.80 -4.43 -9.64
CA GLY A 200 -12.38 -4.12 -9.79
C GLY A 200 -11.90 -4.07 -11.24
N SER A 201 -12.81 -4.14 -12.22
CA SER A 201 -12.45 -4.08 -13.65
C SER A 201 -12.00 -2.68 -14.10
N SER A 202 -12.56 -1.62 -13.50
CA SER A 202 -12.14 -0.23 -13.72
C SER A 202 -12.37 0.63 -12.48
N PHE A 203 -11.65 1.75 -12.39
CA PHE A 203 -11.68 2.65 -11.24
C PHE A 203 -11.83 4.12 -11.64
N HIS A 204 -12.52 4.89 -10.79
CA HIS A 204 -12.58 6.35 -10.84
C HIS A 204 -11.93 6.94 -9.59
N GLN A 205 -10.94 7.82 -9.79
CA GLN A 205 -10.19 8.45 -8.70
C GLN A 205 -10.84 9.77 -8.26
N SER A 206 -10.91 10.01 -6.94
CA SER A 206 -11.31 11.27 -6.31
C SER A 206 -10.27 11.72 -5.28
N ARG A 207 -10.05 13.03 -5.16
CA ARG A 207 -9.23 13.62 -4.08
C ARG A 207 -10.04 13.66 -2.79
N ILE A 208 -9.47 13.19 -1.69
CA ILE A 208 -10.12 13.13 -0.38
C ILE A 208 -9.76 14.36 0.47
N THR A 209 -8.49 14.75 0.45
CA THR A 209 -8.01 15.93 1.17
C THR A 209 -8.40 17.21 0.44
N SER A 210 -8.89 18.21 1.20
CA SER A 210 -9.22 19.55 0.67
C SER A 210 -8.01 20.49 0.60
N ALA A 211 -6.93 20.15 1.28
CA ALA A 211 -5.65 20.83 1.27
C ALA A 211 -4.53 19.79 1.26
N SER A 212 -3.41 20.10 0.60
CA SER A 212 -2.25 19.21 0.62
C SER A 212 -1.47 19.38 1.93
N ASN A 213 -0.94 18.30 2.46
CA ASN A 213 -0.14 18.26 3.67
C ASN A 213 1.35 18.45 3.37
N GLU A 214 2.03 19.30 4.13
CA GLU A 214 3.49 19.47 4.07
C GLU A 214 4.16 18.73 5.23
N PRO A 215 4.52 17.44 5.05
CA PRO A 215 5.12 16.66 6.13
C PRO A 215 6.47 17.26 6.56
N ASP A 216 7.20 17.87 5.60
CA ASP A 216 8.50 18.52 5.78
C ASP A 216 8.45 19.93 6.42
N SER A 217 7.24 20.46 6.69
CA SER A 217 7.08 21.78 7.34
C SER A 217 7.58 21.81 8.79
N ASP A 218 7.84 20.63 9.38
CA ASP A 218 8.39 20.50 10.72
C ASP A 218 9.93 20.49 10.71
N PRO A 219 10.60 21.53 11.25
CA PRO A 219 12.06 21.58 11.32
C PRO A 219 12.68 20.50 12.21
N ASN A 220 11.90 19.75 13.01
CA ASN A 220 12.35 18.61 13.79
C ASN A 220 12.09 17.25 13.11
N MET A 221 11.23 17.21 12.08
CA MET A 221 11.17 16.07 11.14
C MET A 221 12.24 16.16 10.05
N PHE A 222 12.99 17.26 10.06
CA PHE A 222 14.16 17.48 9.23
C PHE A 222 15.25 16.42 9.43
N PHE A 223 15.94 16.12 8.34
CA PHE A 223 17.00 15.14 8.24
C PHE A 223 18.26 15.51 9.06
N TYR A 224 18.33 15.08 10.32
CA TYR A 224 19.51 15.30 11.18
C TYR A 224 20.79 14.55 10.74
N ALA A 225 20.68 13.61 9.80
CA ALA A 225 21.77 12.73 9.37
C ALA A 225 22.39 13.09 8.00
N SER A 226 22.35 14.35 7.58
CA SER A 226 23.05 14.83 6.36
C SER A 226 24.55 14.54 6.34
N ALA A 227 25.14 14.14 7.48
CA ALA A 227 26.50 13.63 7.54
C ALA A 227 26.65 12.11 7.25
N ASN A 228 25.62 11.27 7.41
CA ASN A 228 25.76 9.80 7.43
C ASN A 228 24.65 8.98 6.71
N GLY A 229 23.71 9.60 5.99
CA GLY A 229 22.96 8.99 4.85
C GLY A 229 22.15 7.69 5.08
N GLY A 230 20.81 7.75 5.00
CA GLY A 230 19.98 6.57 4.73
C GLY A 230 18.50 6.70 5.12
N SER A 231 17.62 5.98 4.41
CA SER A 231 16.16 5.87 4.68
C SER A 231 15.81 5.35 6.10
N TRP A 232 16.80 4.89 6.87
CA TRP A 232 16.64 4.30 8.20
C TRP A 232 16.77 5.30 9.36
N THR A 233 17.17 6.54 9.08
CA THR A 233 17.38 7.60 10.09
C THR A 233 16.38 8.75 9.98
N VAL A 234 15.37 8.62 9.12
CA VAL A 234 14.26 9.57 8.96
C VAL A 234 13.00 9.09 9.70
N PRO A 235 12.16 10.00 10.20
CA PRO A 235 10.87 9.67 10.80
C PRO A 235 9.98 8.84 9.85
N GLN A 236 9.18 7.93 10.43
CA GLN A 236 8.19 7.14 9.69
C GLN A 236 6.91 7.95 9.56
N TYR A 237 6.37 8.00 8.35
CA TYR A 237 5.08 8.65 8.10
C TYR A 237 4.03 7.60 7.75
N GLY A 238 2.83 7.70 8.32
CA GLY A 238 1.64 7.02 7.80
C GLY A 238 1.27 5.63 8.37
N ASP A 239 1.83 5.20 9.49
CA ASP A 239 1.44 3.94 10.18
C ASP A 239 -0.05 3.85 10.57
N TYR A 240 -0.80 4.95 10.48
CA TYR A 240 -2.24 5.02 10.76
C TYR A 240 -3.05 5.34 9.50
N PHE A 241 -2.87 4.58 8.42
CA PHE A 241 -3.60 4.75 7.16
C PHE A 241 -4.55 3.58 6.88
N GLN A 242 -5.86 3.81 6.97
CA GLN A 242 -6.91 2.79 6.80
C GLN A 242 -8.20 3.39 6.27
N ALA A 243 -9.09 2.55 5.71
CA ALA A 243 -10.42 2.97 5.32
C ALA A 243 -11.51 1.93 5.60
N ALA A 244 -12.72 2.40 5.84
CA ALA A 244 -13.93 1.60 5.94
C ALA A 244 -15.01 2.16 5.02
N ALA A 245 -15.84 1.30 4.44
CA ALA A 245 -16.96 1.72 3.60
C ALA A 245 -18.26 1.02 4.02
N GLN A 246 -19.38 1.75 3.95
CA GLN A 246 -20.71 1.22 4.24
C GLN A 246 -21.79 2.10 3.59
N GLY A 247 -22.71 1.48 2.84
CA GLY A 247 -23.89 2.16 2.32
C GLY A 247 -23.57 3.32 1.38
N GLY A 248 -22.52 3.21 0.58
CA GLY A 248 -22.04 4.24 -0.34
C GLY A 248 -21.19 5.34 0.30
N LYS A 249 -20.93 5.27 1.61
CA LYS A 249 -20.07 6.20 2.34
C LYS A 249 -18.72 5.56 2.62
N LEU A 250 -17.65 6.35 2.46
CA LEU A 250 -16.26 5.99 2.72
C LEU A 250 -15.73 6.84 3.88
N TRP A 251 -15.11 6.19 4.85
CA TRP A 251 -14.36 6.82 5.94
C TRP A 251 -12.88 6.48 5.76
N VAL A 252 -12.02 7.50 5.72
CA VAL A 252 -10.58 7.36 5.53
C VAL A 252 -9.87 7.95 6.74
N LEU A 253 -9.16 7.11 7.47
CA LEU A 253 -8.27 7.50 8.55
C LEU A 253 -6.86 7.63 7.98
N PHE A 254 -6.23 8.78 8.21
CA PHE A 254 -4.88 9.05 7.75
C PHE A 254 -4.15 9.97 8.72
N THR A 255 -2.82 9.95 8.67
CA THR A 255 -1.95 10.83 9.44
C THR A 255 -1.63 12.07 8.61
N ALA A 256 -1.68 13.23 9.25
CA ALA A 256 -1.23 14.51 8.69
C ALA A 256 -0.69 15.43 9.78
N ASN A 257 0.02 16.49 9.42
CA ASN A 257 0.60 17.46 10.34
C ASN A 257 0.16 18.90 10.03
N TYR A 258 -1.07 19.09 9.54
CA TYR A 258 -1.65 20.42 9.27
C TYR A 258 -1.59 21.38 10.47
N VAL A 259 -1.52 20.87 11.70
CA VAL A 259 -1.44 21.68 12.93
C VAL A 259 -0.01 22.14 13.24
N VAL A 260 1.03 21.49 12.69
CA VAL A 260 2.41 22.01 12.78
C VAL A 260 2.53 23.38 12.09
N GLU A 261 1.74 23.62 11.04
CA GLU A 261 1.60 24.96 10.43
C GLU A 261 1.07 26.01 11.43
N GLN A 262 0.53 25.59 12.59
CA GLN A 262 0.06 26.43 13.69
C GLN A 262 0.98 26.44 14.92
N GLY A 263 2.16 25.79 14.85
CA GLY A 263 3.22 25.90 15.86
C GLY A 263 3.26 24.82 16.95
N THR A 264 2.58 23.68 16.79
CA THR A 264 2.68 22.53 17.71
C THR A 264 3.31 21.32 17.02
N PHE A 265 4.28 20.67 17.67
CA PHE A 265 4.91 19.43 17.19
C PHE A 265 3.93 18.25 17.29
N GLN A 266 3.23 17.91 16.21
CA GLN A 266 2.30 16.78 16.21
C GLN A 266 1.95 16.29 14.79
N THR A 267 2.13 14.98 14.56
CA THR A 267 1.36 14.28 13.53
C THR A 267 0.05 13.79 14.16
N ASP A 268 -1.05 14.16 13.54
CA ASP A 268 -2.41 13.91 14.04
C ASP A 268 -3.14 12.89 13.16
N PRO A 269 -4.01 12.05 13.75
CA PRO A 269 -4.97 11.28 12.99
C PRO A 269 -6.12 12.20 12.51
N PHE A 270 -6.36 12.19 11.20
CA PHE A 270 -7.48 12.85 10.55
C PHE A 270 -8.45 11.81 10.01
N LEU A 271 -9.74 12.13 10.08
CA LEU A 271 -10.82 11.32 9.54
C LEU A 271 -11.57 12.11 8.46
N ALA A 272 -11.49 11.65 7.22
CA ALA A 272 -12.36 12.12 6.15
C ALA A 272 -13.56 11.18 6.01
N ALA A 273 -14.76 11.73 5.85
CA ALA A 273 -15.98 10.96 5.60
C ALA A 273 -16.68 11.50 4.35
N VAL A 274 -16.72 10.72 3.28
CA VAL A 274 -17.17 11.18 1.95
C VAL A 274 -18.17 10.21 1.32
N THR A 275 -18.99 10.72 0.42
CA THR A 275 -19.82 9.92 -0.50
C THR A 275 -19.29 10.14 -1.90
N LEU A 276 -18.91 9.05 -2.57
CA LEU A 276 -18.32 9.00 -3.90
C LEU A 276 -19.17 8.12 -4.82
#